data_AF-A0A7Z0TJC1-F1
#
_entry.id   AF-A0A7Z0TJC1-F1
#
_cell.length_a   1.000
_cell.length_b   1.000
_cell.length_c   1.000
_cell.angle_alpha   90.00
_cell.angle_beta   90.00
_cell.angle_gamma   90.00
#
_symmetry.space_group_name_H-M   'P 1'
#
loop_
_entity.id
_entity.type
_entity.pdbx_description
1 polymer ?
#
loop_
_entity_poly.entity_id
_entity_poly.type
_entity_poly.pdbx_seq_one_letter_code
_entity_poly.pdbx_strand_id
1 'polypeptide(L)' 'MYDYDLVVVGSANADLVIGVERRPAAGETVLGSDLAVHPGGKGANQ' A
#
# COMPACT_ATOMS: atom_id res chain seq x y z
N MET A 1 9.17 17.36 -28.49
CA MET A 1 9.86 16.47 -27.53
C MET A 1 9.49 17.02 -26.17
N TYR A 2 8.91 16.21 -25.30
CA TYR A 2 8.59 16.69 -23.95
C TYR A 2 9.90 16.87 -23.20
N ASP A 3 10.15 18.09 -22.73
CA ASP A 3 11.22 18.37 -21.78
C ASP A 3 10.64 18.15 -20.39
N TYR A 4 11.17 17.17 -19.65
CA TYR A 4 10.73 16.88 -18.29
C TYR A 4 11.89 17.19 -17.35
N ASP A 5 11.63 18.01 -16.33
CA ASP A 5 12.62 18.33 -15.29
C ASP A 5 12.97 17.12 -14.42
N LEU A 6 12.02 16.18 -14.25
CA LEU A 6 12.21 14.93 -13.53
C LEU A 6 11.18 13.88 -13.98
N VAL A 7 11.62 12.64 -14.16
CA VAL A 7 10.75 11.49 -14.40
C VAL A 7 11.05 10.43 -13.36
N VAL A 8 10.03 10.03 -12.60
CA VAL A 8 10.12 8.93 -11.64
C VAL A 8 9.58 7.67 -12.28
N VAL A 9 10.47 6.68 -12.46
CA VAL A 9 10.10 5.34 -12.92
C VAL A 9 10.18 4.40 -11.73
N GLY A 10 9.03 3.93 -11.26
CA GLY A 10 8.98 3.05 -10.10
C GLY A 10 7.60 2.49 -9.84
N SER A 11 7.45 1.80 -8.72
CA SER A 11 6.19 1.15 -8.35
C SER A 11 5.12 2.15 -7.95
N ALA A 12 3.90 1.87 -8.39
CA ALA A 12 2.67 2.52 -7.95
C ALA A 12 1.69 1.42 -7.57
N ASN A 13 1.18 1.47 -6.33
CA ASN A 13 0.35 0.43 -5.74
C ASN A 13 -0.91 1.04 -5.12
N ALA A 14 -1.91 0.19 -4.91
CA ALA A 14 -2.95 0.43 -3.92
C ALA A 14 -2.60 -0.36 -2.65
N ASP A 15 -2.38 0.34 -1.55
CA ASP A 15 -2.10 -0.28 -0.26
C ASP A 15 -3.45 -0.57 0.43
N LEU A 16 -3.69 -1.85 0.70
CA LEU A 16 -4.88 -2.34 1.40
C LEU A 16 -4.54 -2.59 2.87
N VAL A 17 -5.10 -1.78 3.77
CA VAL A 17 -4.78 -1.80 5.19
C VAL A 17 -5.99 -2.24 5.99
N ILE A 18 -5.82 -3.28 6.80
CA ILE A 18 -6.82 -3.78 7.75
C ILE A 18 -6.19 -3.82 9.13
N GLY A 19 -6.81 -3.14 10.10
CA GLY A 19 -6.42 -3.18 11.50
C GLY A 19 -6.85 -4.50 12.15
N VAL A 20 -5.98 -5.05 13.00
CA VAL A 20 -6.26 -6.23 13.83
C VAL A 20 -5.67 -6.00 15.22
N GLU A 21 -6.30 -6.53 16.27
CA GLU A 21 -5.84 -6.37 17.66
C GLU A 21 -4.41 -6.93 17.86
N ARG A 22 -4.09 -8.02 17.16
CA ARG A 22 -2.76 -8.63 17.11
C ARG A 22 -2.50 -9.30 15.78
N ARG A 23 -1.23 -9.61 15.49
CA ARG A 23 -0.87 -10.41 14.31
C ARG A 23 -1.44 -11.82 14.41
N PRO A 24 -2.09 -12.35 13.35
CA PRO A 24 -2.61 -13.73 13.34
C PRO A 24 -1.50 -14.76 13.46
N ALA A 25 -1.79 -15.88 14.13
CA ALA A 25 -0.96 -17.08 14.06
C ALA A 25 -1.20 -17.85 12.75
N ALA A 26 -0.32 -18.81 12.43
CA ALA A 26 -0.49 -19.65 11.25
C ALA A 26 -1.80 -20.45 11.32
N GLY A 27 -2.63 -20.35 10.28
CA GLY A 27 -3.93 -21.02 10.18
C GLY A 27 -5.07 -20.34 10.93
N GLU A 28 -4.81 -19.24 11.64
CA GLU A 28 -5.84 -18.49 12.35
C GLU A 28 -6.61 -17.54 11.42
N THR A 29 -7.93 -17.42 11.63
CA THR A 29 -8.76 -16.34 11.07
C THR A 29 -9.15 -15.40 12.19
N VAL A 30 -8.89 -14.10 12.02
CA VAL A 30 -9.22 -13.06 13.01
C VAL A 30 -10.18 -12.04 12.41
N LEU A 31 -10.96 -11.39 13.27
CA LEU A 31 -11.78 -10.25 12.87
C LEU A 31 -10.91 -9.01 12.69
N GLY A 32 -10.95 -8.42 11.51
CA GLY A 32 -10.34 -7.13 11.21
C GLY A 32 -11.32 -5.97 11.44
N SER A 33 -10.78 -4.77 11.56
CA SER A 33 -11.53 -3.52 11.42
C SER A 33 -11.95 -3.28 9.97
N ASP A 34 -12.53 -2.11 9.71
CA ASP A 34 -12.80 -1.65 8.35
C ASP A 34 -11.52 -1.65 7.48
N LEU A 35 -11.70 -1.91 6.19
CA LEU A 35 -10.66 -1.79 5.17
C LEU A 35 -10.42 -0.32 4.84
N ALA A 36 -9.16 0.10 4.92
CA ALA A 36 -8.69 1.36 4.36
C ALA A 36 -7.86 1.12 3.09
N VAL A 37 -8.12 1.91 2.05
CA VAL A 37 -7.37 1.85 0.79
C VAL A 37 -6.59 3.15 0.63
N HIS A 38 -5.28 3.05 0.45
CA HIS A 38 -4.39 4.19 0.29
C HIS A 38 -3.59 4.08 -1.02
N PRO A 39 -3.21 5.19 -1.67
CA PRO A 39 -2.18 5.14 -2.69
C PRO A 39 -0.83 4.78 -2.04
N GLY A 40 -0.05 3.97 -2.74
CA GLY A 40 1.26 3.54 -2.26
C GLY A 40 2.22 3.22 -3.40
N GLY A 41 3.31 2.53 -3.05
CA GLY A 41 4.40 2.23 -3.96
C GLY A 41 5.55 3.22 -3.80
N LYS A 42 6.78 2.70 -3.73
CA LYS A 42 7.97 3.52 -3.49
C LYS A 42 8.20 4.53 -4.61
N GLY A 43 7.85 4.19 -5.85
CA GLY A 43 7.97 5.12 -6.98
C GLY A 43 6.95 6.26 -6.86
N ALA A 44 5.69 5.93 -6.63
CA ALA A 44 4.62 6.92 -6.49
C ALA A 44 4.77 7.82 -5.25
N ASN A 45 5.43 7.34 -4.20
CA ASN A 45 5.62 8.09 -2.95
C ASN A 45 6.86 9.01 -2.93
N GLN A 46 7.76 8.91 -3.90
CA GLN A 46 8.97 9.74 -4.02
C GLN A 46 8.67 11.05 -4.76
#